data_AF-A0JVZ9-F1
#
_entry.id   AF-A0JVZ9-F1
#
_cell.length_a   1.000
_cell.length_b   1.000
_cell.length_c   1.000
_cell.angle_alpha   90.00
_cell.angle_beta   90.00
_cell.angle_gamma   90.00
#
_symmetry.space_group_name_H-M   'P 1'
#
loop_
_entity.id
_entity.type
_entity.pdbx_description
1 polymer ?
#
loop_
_entity_poly.entity_id
_entity_poly.type
_entity_poly.pdbx_seq_one_letter_code
_entity_poly.pdbx_strand_id
1 'polypeptide(L)'
;MVSRRQRLVKTLILRTSLLLLFLEAAVVGFWNQFFPESFYNNFPTVNQTPPSSEHFARDFGGATLGIAVLLGIAFLRPHGRFPLPAATAFSVFAIPHTVFHPAHLRDLTALDAVLLTTANVVTALLGLLVIAPAIAPGRKRRLAFTMTRRRT
;
A
#
# COMPACT_ATOMS: atom_id res chain seq x y z
N MET A 1 -1.90 -6.20 30.15
CA MET A 1 -1.53 -7.29 29.20
C MET A 1 -2.50 -7.26 28.02
N VAL A 2 -2.03 -7.35 26.78
CA VAL A 2 -2.92 -7.43 25.59
C VAL A 2 -3.57 -8.81 25.56
N SER A 3 -4.88 -8.90 25.39
CA SER A 3 -5.60 -10.19 25.40
C SER A 3 -5.27 -11.03 24.15
N ARG A 4 -5.50 -12.36 24.22
CA ARG A 4 -5.33 -13.26 23.05
C ARG A 4 -6.18 -12.79 21.87
N ARG A 5 -7.43 -12.38 22.14
CA ARG A 5 -8.36 -11.80 21.15
C ARG A 5 -7.75 -10.57 20.47
N GLN A 6 -7.20 -9.63 21.25
CA GLN A 6 -6.56 -8.43 20.69
C GLN A 6 -5.35 -8.74 19.82
N ARG A 7 -4.55 -9.76 20.16
CA ARG A 7 -3.43 -10.21 19.29
C ARG A 7 -3.92 -10.79 17.97
N LEU A 8 -4.97 -11.61 18.01
CA LEU A 8 -5.57 -12.20 16.80
C LEU A 8 -6.14 -11.11 15.88
N VAL A 9 -6.88 -10.16 16.43
CA VAL A 9 -7.43 -9.02 15.67
C VAL A 9 -6.32 -8.22 15.00
N LYS A 10 -5.24 -7.89 15.72
CA LYS A 10 -4.10 -7.15 15.14
C LYS A 10 -3.44 -7.91 14.00
N THR A 11 -3.22 -9.21 14.16
CA THR A 11 -2.64 -10.05 13.10
C THR A 11 -3.57 -10.14 11.89
N LEU A 12 -4.88 -10.25 12.12
CA LEU A 12 -5.86 -10.31 11.04
C LEU A 12 -5.88 -8.99 10.26
N ILE A 13 -5.97 -7.85 10.95
CA ILE A 13 -5.91 -6.52 10.32
C ILE A 13 -4.64 -6.39 9.49
N LEU A 14 -3.47 -6.68 10.07
CA LEU A 14 -2.19 -6.60 9.36
C LEU A 14 -2.17 -7.46 8.10
N ARG A 15 -2.57 -8.72 8.20
CA ARG A 15 -2.54 -9.65 7.06
C ARG A 15 -3.54 -9.27 5.98
N THR A 16 -4.75 -8.89 6.37
CA THR A 16 -5.78 -8.45 5.43
C THR A 16 -5.36 -7.17 4.73
N SER A 17 -4.82 -6.18 5.45
CA SER A 17 -4.29 -4.96 4.84
C SER A 17 -3.16 -5.27 3.86
N LEU A 18 -2.15 -6.06 4.26
CA LEU A 18 -1.06 -6.44 3.36
C LEU A 18 -1.54 -7.20 2.13
N LEU A 19 -2.51 -8.10 2.28
CA LEU A 19 -3.07 -8.86 1.17
C LEU A 19 -3.82 -7.95 0.18
N LEU A 20 -4.68 -7.05 0.68
CA LEU A 20 -5.44 -6.14 -0.17
C LEU A 20 -4.51 -5.19 -0.93
N LEU A 21 -3.51 -4.61 -0.25
CA LEU A 21 -2.50 -3.76 -0.89
C LEU A 21 -1.68 -4.54 -1.93
N PHE A 22 -1.30 -5.79 -1.62
CA PHE A 22 -0.61 -6.66 -2.56
C PHE A 22 -1.44 -6.91 -3.82
N LEU A 23 -2.71 -7.27 -3.66
CA LEU A 23 -3.60 -7.58 -4.78
C LEU A 23 -3.82 -6.35 -5.65
N GLU A 24 -4.02 -5.18 -5.04
CA GLU A 24 -4.15 -3.92 -5.77
C GLU A 24 -2.89 -3.63 -6.60
N ALA A 25 -1.71 -3.62 -5.97
CA ALA A 25 -0.46 -3.35 -6.65
C ALA A 25 -0.16 -4.40 -7.74
N ALA A 26 -0.45 -5.68 -7.47
CA ALA A 26 -0.22 -6.75 -8.42
C ALA A 26 -1.14 -6.61 -9.65
N VAL A 27 -2.44 -6.35 -9.45
CA VAL A 27 -3.40 -6.19 -10.56
C VAL A 27 -3.08 -4.94 -11.37
N VAL A 28 -2.92 -3.78 -10.72
CA VAL A 28 -2.63 -2.51 -11.42
C VAL A 28 -1.29 -2.57 -12.13
N GLY A 29 -0.26 -3.08 -11.45
CA GLY A 29 1.09 -3.21 -12.00
C GLY A 29 1.15 -4.18 -13.18
N PHE A 30 0.54 -5.35 -13.04
CA PHE A 30 0.49 -6.36 -14.11
C PHE A 30 -0.26 -5.84 -15.34
N TRP A 31 -1.43 -5.20 -15.14
CA TRP A 31 -2.22 -4.68 -16.25
C TRP A 31 -1.47 -3.60 -17.02
N ASN A 32 -0.87 -2.63 -16.32
CA ASN A 32 -0.05 -1.58 -16.95
C ASN A 32 1.19 -2.15 -17.67
N GLN A 33 1.86 -3.14 -17.07
CA GLN A 33 3.08 -3.71 -17.64
C GLN A 33 2.84 -4.46 -18.94
N PHE A 34 1.75 -5.24 -19.02
CA PHE A 34 1.54 -6.20 -20.11
C PHE A 34 0.42 -5.81 -21.07
N PHE A 35 -0.57 -5.04 -20.62
CA PHE A 35 -1.72 -4.62 -21.44
C PHE A 35 -2.05 -3.13 -21.24
N PRO A 36 -1.08 -2.21 -21.49
CA PRO A 36 -1.22 -0.78 -21.18
C PRO A 36 -2.38 -0.09 -21.91
N GLU A 37 -2.62 -0.43 -23.18
CA GLU A 37 -3.77 0.11 -23.93
C GLU A 37 -5.10 -0.36 -23.35
N SER A 38 -5.20 -1.64 -22.99
CA SER A 38 -6.38 -2.19 -22.32
C SER A 38 -6.59 -1.52 -20.96
N PHE A 39 -5.53 -1.29 -20.18
CA PHE A 39 -5.62 -0.59 -18.90
C PHE A 39 -6.16 0.83 -19.11
N TYR A 40 -5.58 1.58 -20.04
CA TYR A 40 -6.01 2.94 -20.35
C TYR A 40 -7.49 3.01 -20.74
N ASN A 41 -7.96 2.07 -21.56
CA ASN A 41 -9.33 2.07 -22.07
C ASN A 41 -10.37 1.56 -21.05
N ASN A 42 -9.99 0.70 -20.09
CA ASN A 42 -10.94 -0.04 -19.26
C ASN A 42 -10.78 0.16 -17.75
N PHE A 43 -9.62 0.64 -17.28
CA PHE A 43 -9.46 0.92 -15.86
C PHE A 43 -10.20 2.22 -15.51
N PRO A 44 -10.96 2.25 -14.39
CA PRO A 44 -11.73 3.43 -14.02
C PRO A 44 -10.89 4.70 -14.04
N THR A 45 -11.42 5.73 -14.70
CA THR A 45 -10.97 7.14 -14.62
C THR A 45 -9.57 7.44 -15.20
N VAL A 46 -8.83 6.45 -15.70
CA VAL A 46 -7.47 6.65 -16.26
C VAL A 46 -7.48 7.38 -17.59
N ASN A 47 -8.49 7.15 -18.43
CA ASN A 47 -8.63 7.80 -19.75
C ASN A 47 -9.07 9.27 -19.70
N GLN A 48 -9.27 9.85 -18.52
CA GLN A 48 -9.74 11.24 -18.37
C GLN A 48 -8.64 12.28 -18.62
N THR A 49 -7.37 11.85 -18.69
CA THR A 49 -6.21 12.75 -18.89
C THR A 49 -5.38 12.32 -20.12
N PRO A 50 -5.95 12.41 -21.35
CA PRO A 50 -5.22 12.10 -22.58
C PRO A 50 -4.08 13.10 -22.85
N PRO A 51 -3.05 12.72 -23.63
CA PRO A 51 -2.84 11.43 -24.29
C PRO A 51 -2.12 10.39 -23.40
N SER A 52 -2.37 9.09 -23.66
CA SER A 52 -1.64 8.00 -23.01
C SER A 52 -0.22 7.87 -23.57
N SER A 53 0.70 7.40 -22.73
CA SER A 53 2.06 7.01 -23.14
C SER A 53 2.28 5.55 -22.72
N GLU A 54 2.47 4.67 -23.70
CA GLU A 54 2.73 3.25 -23.45
C GLU A 54 3.99 3.05 -22.61
N HIS A 55 5.06 3.80 -22.92
CA HIS A 55 6.31 3.73 -22.19
C HIS A 55 6.10 4.10 -20.72
N PHE A 56 5.38 5.20 -20.46
CA PHE A 56 5.07 5.64 -19.10
C PHE A 56 4.21 4.60 -18.36
N ALA A 57 3.20 4.03 -19.01
CA ALA A 57 2.36 3.00 -18.43
C ALA A 57 3.19 1.77 -18.03
N ARG A 58 4.11 1.32 -18.89
CA ARG A 58 5.00 0.19 -18.57
C ARG A 58 5.96 0.52 -17.44
N ASP A 59 6.58 1.69 -17.42
CA ASP A 59 7.45 2.11 -16.31
C ASP A 59 6.69 2.13 -14.98
N PHE A 60 5.47 2.68 -14.98
CA PHE A 60 4.57 2.67 -13.82
C PHE A 60 4.17 1.24 -13.42
N GLY A 61 3.88 0.39 -14.38
CA GLY A 61 3.56 -1.03 -14.18
C GLY A 61 4.69 -1.80 -13.51
N GLY A 62 5.91 -1.69 -14.05
CA GLY A 62 7.12 -2.31 -13.50
C GLY A 62 7.45 -1.83 -12.08
N ALA A 63 7.39 -0.52 -11.84
CA ALA A 63 7.61 0.05 -10.50
C ALA A 63 6.56 -0.45 -9.49
N THR A 64 5.28 -0.49 -9.90
CA THR A 64 4.17 -0.96 -9.06
C THR A 64 4.30 -2.46 -8.75
N LEU A 65 4.73 -3.28 -9.70
CA LEU A 65 5.04 -4.71 -9.48
C LEU A 65 6.20 -4.89 -8.48
N GLY A 66 7.21 -4.03 -8.52
CA GLY A 66 8.27 -3.99 -7.50
C GLY A 66 7.72 -3.77 -6.08
N ILE A 67 6.76 -2.85 -5.93
CA ILE A 67 6.05 -2.63 -4.66
C ILE A 67 5.20 -3.85 -4.29
N ALA A 68 4.52 -4.48 -5.25
CA ALA A 68 3.74 -5.70 -5.03
C ALA A 68 4.62 -6.83 -4.46
N VAL A 69 5.85 -7.00 -4.98
CA VAL A 69 6.81 -7.98 -4.42
C VAL A 69 7.12 -7.68 -2.95
N LEU A 70 7.36 -6.43 -2.58
CA LEU A 70 7.61 -6.06 -1.17
C LEU A 70 6.40 -6.37 -0.27
N LEU A 71 5.19 -6.04 -0.73
CA LEU A 71 3.95 -6.33 -0.02
C LEU A 71 3.70 -7.83 0.13
N GLY A 72 3.99 -8.62 -0.92
CA GLY A 72 3.93 -10.08 -0.88
C GLY A 72 4.91 -10.68 0.13
N ILE A 73 6.15 -10.20 0.16
CA ILE A 73 7.15 -10.62 1.17
C ILE A 73 6.65 -10.28 2.57
N ALA A 74 6.13 -9.07 2.77
CA ALA A 74 5.56 -8.66 4.06
C ALA A 74 4.36 -9.52 4.48
N PHE A 75 3.48 -9.88 3.54
CA PHE A 75 2.33 -10.75 3.79
C PHE A 75 2.77 -12.15 4.22
N LEU A 76 3.78 -12.72 3.55
CA LEU A 76 4.34 -14.04 3.87
C LEU A 76 5.16 -14.02 5.18
N ARG A 77 5.76 -12.87 5.53
CA ARG A 77 6.61 -12.69 6.72
C ARG A 77 6.12 -11.52 7.61
N PRO A 78 4.89 -11.57 8.15
CA PRO A 78 4.24 -10.42 8.80
C PRO A 78 4.79 -10.09 10.20
N HIS A 79 5.61 -10.97 10.77
CA HIS A 79 6.26 -10.77 12.08
C HIS A 79 7.69 -10.19 11.96
N GLY A 80 8.18 -9.98 10.73
CA GLY A 80 9.51 -9.46 10.45
C GLY A 80 9.57 -7.93 10.37
N ARG A 81 10.68 -7.41 9.86
CA ARG A 81 10.88 -5.97 9.59
C ARG A 81 10.30 -5.53 8.24
N PHE A 82 9.62 -6.41 7.52
CA PHE A 82 9.12 -6.19 6.15
C PHE A 82 7.82 -5.37 6.06
N PRO A 83 6.83 -5.50 6.97
CA PRO A 83 5.56 -4.77 6.82
C PRO A 83 5.70 -3.26 6.80
N LEU A 84 6.56 -2.69 7.65
CA LEU A 84 6.77 -1.24 7.71
C LEU A 84 7.31 -0.69 6.37
N PRO A 85 8.48 -1.10 5.85
CA PRO A 85 9.00 -0.56 4.60
C PRO A 85 8.10 -0.87 3.40
N ALA A 86 7.44 -2.04 3.35
CA ALA A 86 6.52 -2.37 2.27
C ALA A 86 5.30 -1.45 2.24
N ALA A 87 4.64 -1.26 3.40
CA ALA A 87 3.52 -0.35 3.50
C ALA A 87 3.93 1.11 3.29
N THR A 88 5.11 1.52 3.78
CA THR A 88 5.64 2.87 3.53
C THR A 88 5.89 3.10 2.04
N ALA A 89 6.52 2.17 1.33
CA ALA A 89 6.76 2.29 -0.12
C ALA A 89 5.45 2.44 -0.89
N PHE A 90 4.44 1.64 -0.55
CA PHE A 90 3.11 1.76 -1.15
C PHE A 90 2.41 3.09 -0.78
N SER A 91 2.48 3.52 0.49
CA SER A 91 1.86 4.76 0.94
C SER A 91 2.47 6.03 0.33
N VAL A 92 3.75 6.00 -0.09
CA VAL A 92 4.38 7.10 -0.84
C VAL A 92 3.66 7.33 -2.18
N PHE A 93 3.14 6.29 -2.81
CA PHE A 93 2.26 6.40 -3.97
C PHE A 93 0.83 6.76 -3.55
N ALA A 94 0.24 5.98 -2.64
CA ALA A 94 -1.19 6.03 -2.38
C ALA A 94 -1.64 7.38 -1.81
N ILE A 95 -0.87 8.00 -0.90
CA ILE A 95 -1.28 9.24 -0.24
C ILE A 95 -1.39 10.41 -1.24
N PRO A 96 -0.35 10.74 -2.04
CA PRO A 96 -0.48 11.75 -3.10
C PRO A 96 -1.60 11.43 -4.09
N HIS A 97 -1.78 10.15 -4.46
CA HIS A 97 -2.83 9.72 -5.38
C HIS A 97 -4.23 10.01 -4.82
N THR A 98 -4.47 9.69 -3.55
CA THR A 98 -5.73 10.02 -2.86
C THR A 98 -5.99 11.52 -2.77
N VAL A 99 -4.94 12.35 -2.66
CA VAL A 99 -5.07 13.82 -2.65
C VAL A 99 -5.33 14.38 -4.05
N PHE A 100 -4.79 13.75 -5.10
CA PHE A 100 -4.94 14.20 -6.48
C PHE A 100 -6.40 14.11 -6.97
N HIS A 101 -7.06 12.97 -6.74
CA HIS A 101 -8.36 12.68 -7.33
C HIS A 101 -9.49 13.62 -6.94
N PRO A 102 -9.64 14.07 -5.68
CA PRO A 102 -10.67 15.06 -5.32
C PRO A 102 -10.62 16.36 -6.14
N ALA A 103 -9.45 16.73 -6.67
CA ALA A 103 -9.29 17.90 -7.54
C ALA A 103 -9.52 17.60 -9.03
N HIS A 104 -9.69 16.33 -9.42
CA HIS A 104 -9.75 15.84 -10.81
C HIS A 104 -10.97 14.96 -11.06
N LEU A 105 -12.11 15.27 -10.44
CA LEU A 105 -13.37 14.55 -10.63
C LEU A 105 -14.20 15.07 -11.80
N ARG A 106 -13.68 16.04 -12.57
CA ARG A 106 -14.36 16.63 -13.71
C ARG A 106 -14.61 15.52 -14.74
N ASP A 107 -15.81 15.49 -15.31
CA ASP A 107 -16.24 14.51 -16.31
C ASP A 107 -16.53 13.08 -15.78
N LEU A 108 -16.55 12.87 -14.44
CA LEU A 108 -17.06 11.62 -13.84
C LEU A 108 -18.56 11.67 -13.57
N THR A 109 -19.22 10.50 -13.61
CA THR A 109 -20.53 10.35 -12.98
C THR A 109 -20.40 10.47 -11.46
N ALA A 110 -21.49 10.82 -10.77
CA ALA A 110 -21.48 10.89 -9.31
C ALA A 110 -21.11 9.55 -8.66
N LEU A 111 -21.54 8.43 -9.26
CA LEU A 111 -21.22 7.09 -8.78
C LEU A 111 -19.71 6.82 -8.91
N ASP A 112 -19.13 7.10 -10.08
CA ASP A 112 -17.70 6.87 -10.31
C ASP A 112 -16.83 7.73 -9.40
N ALA A 113 -17.21 8.99 -9.18
CA ALA A 113 -16.52 9.88 -8.25
C ALA A 113 -16.51 9.33 -6.81
N VAL A 114 -17.64 8.79 -6.34
CA VAL A 114 -17.74 8.16 -5.01
C VAL A 114 -16.91 6.89 -4.94
N LEU A 115 -17.00 6.01 -5.93
CA LEU A 115 -16.26 4.75 -5.96
C LEU A 115 -14.74 4.99 -5.98
N LEU A 116 -14.28 5.86 -6.88
CA LEU A 116 -12.88 6.26 -7.00
C LEU A 116 -12.34 6.84 -5.69
N THR A 117 -13.02 7.85 -5.15
CA THR A 117 -12.58 8.53 -3.93
C THR A 117 -12.56 7.57 -2.74
N THR A 118 -13.59 6.73 -2.62
CA THR A 118 -13.67 5.73 -1.54
C THR A 118 -12.56 4.70 -1.66
N ALA A 119 -12.31 4.16 -2.87
CA ALA A 119 -11.22 3.21 -3.10
C ALA A 119 -9.87 3.80 -2.71
N ASN A 120 -9.56 5.01 -3.18
CA ASN A 120 -8.32 5.71 -2.86
C ASN A 120 -8.15 5.95 -1.35
N VAL A 121 -9.20 6.36 -0.65
CA VAL A 121 -9.16 6.57 0.80
C VAL A 121 -8.96 5.25 1.54
N VAL A 122 -9.70 4.20 1.18
CA VAL A 122 -9.57 2.88 1.81
C VAL A 122 -8.15 2.35 1.65
N THR A 123 -7.62 2.38 0.43
CA THR A 123 -6.25 1.95 0.12
C THR A 123 -5.20 2.71 0.94
N ALA A 124 -5.30 4.05 1.00
CA ALA A 124 -4.39 4.86 1.81
C ALA A 124 -4.48 4.50 3.30
N LEU A 125 -5.70 4.32 3.82
CA LEU A 125 -5.93 3.92 5.21
C LEU A 125 -5.36 2.53 5.53
N LEU A 126 -5.45 1.56 4.61
CA LEU A 126 -4.86 0.24 4.79
C LEU A 126 -3.34 0.31 4.97
N GLY A 127 -2.65 1.16 4.20
CA GLY A 127 -1.22 1.43 4.38
C GLY A 127 -0.92 2.01 5.77
N LEU A 128 -1.70 3.02 6.19
CA LEU A 128 -1.54 3.64 7.51
C LEU A 128 -1.85 2.68 8.66
N LEU A 129 -2.81 1.75 8.51
CA LEU A 129 -3.11 0.71 9.50
C LEU A 129 -1.95 -0.25 9.72
N VAL A 130 -1.14 -0.50 8.69
CA VAL A 130 0.10 -1.31 8.80
C VAL A 130 1.22 -0.50 9.47
N ILE A 131 1.33 0.79 9.16
CA ILE A 131 2.42 1.68 9.64
C ILE A 131 2.21 2.10 11.10
N ALA A 132 0.99 2.53 11.47
CA ALA A 132 0.71 3.17 12.76
C ALA A 132 1.17 2.35 13.98
N PRO A 133 0.96 1.02 14.06
CA PRO A 133 1.45 0.21 15.18
C PRO A 133 2.98 0.17 15.31
N ALA A 134 3.72 0.37 14.22
CA ALA A 134 5.18 0.32 14.20
C ALA A 134 5.83 1.64 14.70
N ILE A 135 5.12 2.76 14.54
CA ILE A 135 5.60 4.10 14.92
C ILE A 135 4.97 4.62 16.22
N ALA A 136 3.90 3.99 16.71
CA ALA A 136 3.25 4.38 17.97
C ALA A 136 4.26 4.38 19.14
N PRO A 137 4.34 5.46 19.95
CA PRO A 137 5.21 5.53 21.12
C PRO A 137 4.78 4.47 22.15
N GLY A 138 5.34 3.25 22.08
CA GLY A 138 4.67 2.13 22.76
C GLY A 138 5.37 0.77 22.82
N ARG A 139 6.70 0.72 22.82
CA ARG A 139 7.49 -0.26 23.60
C ARG A 139 8.95 0.10 23.44
N LYS A 140 9.57 0.55 24.53
CA LYS A 140 11.04 0.59 24.68
C LYS A 140 11.62 -0.62 23.98
N ARG A 141 12.36 -0.42 22.88
CA ARG A 141 13.30 -1.42 22.39
C ARG A 141 14.14 -1.76 23.61
N ARG A 142 13.88 -2.93 24.20
CA ARG A 142 14.68 -3.52 25.27
C ARG A 142 15.99 -3.98 24.63
N LEU A 143 16.75 -3.00 24.16
CA LEU A 143 18.18 -3.00 24.02
C LEU A 143 18.59 -2.01 25.12
N ALA A 144 18.50 -2.33 26.42
CA ALA A 144 19.32 -3.37 27.01
C ALA A 144 20.58 -3.58 26.17
N PHE A 145 21.36 -2.51 26.08
CA PHE A 145 22.82 -2.56 26.07
C PHE A 145 23.23 -3.35 27.34
N THR A 146 22.96 -4.65 27.30
CA THR A 146 23.41 -5.68 28.23
C THR A 146 24.37 -6.55 27.43
N MET A 147 25.39 -5.90 26.88
CA MET A 147 26.74 -6.44 26.86
C MET A 147 27.52 -5.54 27.81
N THR A 148 27.46 -5.84 29.12
CA THR A 148 28.57 -6.54 29.77
C THR A 148 29.85 -5.74 29.51
N ARG A 149 30.12 -4.69 30.28
CA ARG A 149 30.84 -4.83 31.57
C ARG A 149 31.72 -6.10 31.59
N ARG A 150 32.65 -6.25 30.63
CA ARG A 150 33.92 -6.93 30.92
C ARG A 150 34.84 -5.90 31.54
N ARG A 151 34.77 -5.83 32.87
CA ARG A 151 35.93 -5.47 33.68
C ARG A 151 36.87 -6.67 33.60
N THR A 152 38.02 -6.48 33.00
CA THR A 152 39.32 -7.05 33.40
C THR A 152 40.36 -6.07 32.91
#